data_AF-M5SU12-F1
#
_entry.id   AF-M5SU12-F1
#
_cell.length_a   1.000
_cell.length_b   1.000
_cell.length_c   1.000
_cell.angle_alpha   90.00
_cell.angle_beta   90.00
_cell.angle_gamma   90.00
#
_symmetry.space_group_name_H-M   'P 1'
#
loop_
_entity.id
_entity.type
_entity.pdbx_description
1 polymer ?
#
loop_
_entity_poly.entity_id
_entity_poly.type
_entity_poly.pdbx_seq_one_letter_code
_entity_poly.pdbx_strand_id
1 'polypeptide(L)'
;MRTVELTTRTFYNQFSKLNFWTLQVDGTSLETFILKQNPSLFVRGLVPTLLNWLRDPDERAFVWERCLPSHGQTLRFPVLMCSEDIDLSCHLVVVDVSSDSEYVYWHRMGAGCSGFELPRTGDDLGWADWEPIRFRRGNYTDVLDRYRVYLDGSVDGVVYPPAEGERVETYEIHDRNSAPSGG
;
A
#
# COMPACT_ATOMS: atom_id res chain seq x y z
N MET A 1 4.60 19.93 -6.36
CA MET A 1 4.01 18.90 -5.49
C MET A 1 2.49 19.06 -5.53
N ARG A 2 1.83 18.06 -6.12
CA ARG A 2 0.39 18.05 -6.36
C ARG A 2 -0.37 17.63 -5.10
N THR A 3 -1.47 18.31 -4.79
CA THR A 3 -2.42 17.82 -3.77
C THR A 3 -3.35 16.80 -4.41
N VAL A 4 -3.51 15.65 -3.77
CA VAL A 4 -4.34 14.53 -4.22
C VAL A 4 -5.25 14.05 -3.09
N GLU A 5 -6.28 13.31 -3.45
CA GLU A 5 -7.20 12.68 -2.50
C GLU A 5 -6.82 11.22 -2.27
N LEU A 6 -6.74 10.82 -1.00
CA LEU A 6 -6.63 9.41 -0.61
C LEU A 6 -8.03 8.87 -0.31
N THR A 7 -8.37 7.75 -0.93
CA THR A 7 -9.61 7.02 -0.65
C THR A 7 -9.35 5.53 -0.55
N THR A 8 -10.36 4.77 -0.12
CA THR A 8 -10.33 3.30 -0.11
C THR A 8 -11.35 2.76 -1.09
N ARG A 9 -11.04 1.61 -1.70
CA ARG A 9 -12.01 0.86 -2.51
C ARG A 9 -11.91 -0.63 -2.26
N THR A 10 -13.05 -1.32 -2.29
CA THR A 10 -13.12 -2.75 -2.06
C THR A 10 -12.73 -3.54 -3.32
N PHE A 11 -11.70 -4.35 -3.20
CA PHE A 11 -11.25 -5.30 -4.20
C PHE A 11 -11.42 -6.73 -3.71
N TYR A 12 -11.65 -7.64 -4.63
CA TYR A 12 -11.61 -9.08 -4.36
C TYR A 12 -10.25 -9.65 -4.75
N ASN A 13 -9.55 -10.24 -3.79
CA ASN A 13 -8.31 -10.95 -4.04
C ASN A 13 -8.62 -12.39 -4.50
N GLN A 14 -8.25 -12.72 -5.74
CA GLN A 14 -8.55 -14.03 -6.33
C GLN A 14 -7.77 -15.19 -5.69
N PHE A 15 -6.65 -14.93 -5.01
CA PHE A 15 -5.82 -15.95 -4.37
C PHE A 15 -6.32 -16.28 -2.98
N SER A 16 -6.45 -15.26 -2.12
CA SER A 16 -6.96 -15.44 -0.76
C SER A 16 -8.47 -15.68 -0.71
N LYS A 17 -9.20 -15.38 -1.79
CA LYS A 17 -10.67 -15.42 -1.86
C LYS A 17 -11.35 -14.46 -0.89
N LEU A 18 -10.64 -13.41 -0.47
CA LEU A 18 -11.14 -12.41 0.49
C LEU A 18 -11.26 -11.03 -0.18
N ASN A 19 -12.23 -10.25 0.32
CA ASN A 19 -12.27 -8.82 0.04
C ASN A 19 -11.26 -8.07 0.89
N PHE A 20 -10.67 -7.03 0.31
CA PHE A 20 -9.78 -6.10 1.00
C PHE A 20 -10.03 -4.68 0.52
N TRP A 21 -9.68 -3.70 1.35
CA TRP A 21 -9.62 -2.31 0.91
C TRP A 21 -8.25 -2.00 0.32
N THR A 22 -8.23 -1.63 -0.96
CA THR A 22 -7.05 -1.00 -1.55
C THR A 22 -7.03 0.49 -1.24
N LEU A 23 -5.83 1.09 -1.31
CA LEU A 23 -5.67 2.53 -1.31
C LEU A 23 -5.85 3.07 -2.74
N GLN A 24 -6.51 4.21 -2.88
CA GLN A 24 -6.62 4.93 -4.14
C GLN A 24 -6.10 6.36 -4.02
N VAL A 25 -5.35 6.79 -5.03
CA VAL A 25 -4.90 8.18 -5.22
C VAL A 25 -5.68 8.76 -6.39
N ASP A 26 -6.49 9.79 -6.12
CA ASP A 26 -7.42 10.39 -7.10
C ASP A 26 -8.25 9.33 -7.86
N GLY A 27 -8.79 8.36 -7.10
CA GLY A 27 -9.62 7.27 -7.63
C GLY A 27 -8.86 6.16 -8.39
N THR A 28 -7.54 6.28 -8.56
CA THR A 28 -6.70 5.22 -9.16
C THR A 28 -6.10 4.36 -8.04
N SER A 29 -6.20 3.03 -8.13
CA SER A 29 -5.56 2.16 -7.13
C SER A 29 -4.06 2.44 -7.04
N LEU A 30 -3.50 2.37 -5.83
CA LEU A 30 -2.11 2.75 -5.60
C LEU A 30 -1.13 1.90 -6.43
N GLU A 31 -1.40 0.60 -6.56
CA GLU A 31 -0.60 -0.28 -7.43
C GLU A 31 -0.62 0.18 -8.90
N THR A 32 -1.80 0.49 -9.45
CA THR A 32 -1.91 1.01 -10.82
C THR A 32 -1.25 2.37 -10.97
N PHE A 33 -1.37 3.23 -9.95
CA PHE A 33 -0.72 4.53 -9.92
C PHE A 33 0.81 4.37 -10.01
N ILE A 34 1.40 3.43 -9.25
CA ILE A 34 2.82 3.13 -9.27
C ILE A 34 3.27 2.55 -10.62
N LEU A 35 2.54 1.57 -11.14
CA LEU A 35 2.85 0.93 -12.44
C LEU A 35 2.83 1.92 -13.61
N LYS A 36 1.93 2.93 -13.57
CA LYS A 36 1.89 4.00 -14.59
C LYS A 36 3.14 4.88 -14.55
N GLN A 37 3.66 5.17 -13.36
CA GLN A 37 4.82 6.04 -13.19
C GLN A 37 6.13 5.30 -13.41
N ASN A 38 6.17 4.01 -13.10
CA ASN A 38 7.35 3.18 -13.29
C ASN A 38 7.00 1.82 -13.88
N PRO A 39 6.75 1.75 -15.21
CA PRO A 39 6.28 0.53 -15.89
C PRO A 39 7.27 -0.64 -15.85
N SER A 40 8.54 -0.40 -15.52
CA SER A 40 9.56 -1.43 -15.38
C SER A 40 9.46 -2.19 -14.06
N LEU A 41 8.65 -1.71 -13.10
CA LEU A 41 8.40 -2.43 -11.86
C LEU A 41 7.51 -3.65 -12.13
N PHE A 42 8.05 -4.84 -11.92
CA PHE A 42 7.31 -6.10 -11.98
C PHE A 42 6.59 -6.39 -10.66
N VAL A 43 5.83 -5.42 -10.15
CA VAL A 43 5.04 -5.56 -8.92
C VAL A 43 3.56 -5.66 -9.27
N ARG A 44 2.95 -6.81 -8.98
CA ARG A 44 1.52 -7.09 -9.11
C ARG A 44 1.10 -8.00 -7.97
N GLY A 45 -0.16 -7.96 -7.61
CA GLY A 45 -0.71 -8.74 -6.51
C GLY A 45 -0.42 -8.13 -5.16
N LEU A 46 -0.27 -6.80 -5.10
CA LEU A 46 0.02 -6.11 -3.86
C LEU A 46 -1.25 -5.63 -3.15
N VAL A 47 -1.20 -5.70 -1.82
CA VAL A 47 -2.27 -5.25 -0.92
C VAL A 47 -1.70 -4.25 0.09
N PRO A 48 -2.50 -3.31 0.63
CA PRO A 48 -2.01 -2.38 1.64
C PRO A 48 -1.50 -3.07 2.90
N THR A 49 -0.35 -2.62 3.39
CA THR A 49 0.21 -3.03 4.70
C THR A 49 -0.63 -2.52 5.87
N LEU A 50 -1.51 -1.54 5.63
CA LEU A 50 -2.48 -1.04 6.61
C LEU A 50 -3.60 -2.05 6.91
N LEU A 51 -3.79 -3.06 6.07
CA LEU A 51 -4.67 -4.17 6.39
C LEU A 51 -4.15 -4.88 7.65
N ASN A 52 -5.04 -5.31 8.54
CA ASN A 52 -4.73 -6.25 9.61
C ASN A 52 -4.45 -7.69 9.08
N TRP A 53 -3.62 -7.79 8.07
CA TRP A 53 -3.25 -9.05 7.41
C TRP A 53 -1.83 -9.49 7.79
N LEU A 54 -0.90 -8.54 8.00
CA LEU A 54 0.48 -8.83 8.45
C LEU A 54 0.47 -9.81 9.62
N ARG A 55 1.11 -10.96 9.44
CA ARG A 55 1.06 -12.07 10.41
C ARG A 55 1.86 -11.76 11.67
N ASP A 56 3.02 -11.13 11.48
CA ASP A 56 3.88 -10.72 12.57
C ASP A 56 3.35 -9.42 13.21
N PRO A 57 3.01 -9.41 14.51
CA PRO A 57 2.59 -8.19 15.20
C PRO A 57 3.66 -7.09 15.21
N ASP A 58 4.95 -7.43 15.17
CA ASP A 58 6.05 -6.46 15.18
C ASP A 58 6.16 -5.76 13.82
N GLU A 59 5.97 -6.48 12.71
CA GLU A 59 5.86 -5.88 11.37
C GLU A 59 4.66 -4.95 11.28
N ARG A 60 3.51 -5.36 11.84
CA ARG A 60 2.31 -4.54 11.89
C ARG A 60 2.54 -3.27 12.70
N ALA A 61 3.12 -3.37 13.90
CA ALA A 61 3.47 -2.21 14.71
C ALA A 61 4.42 -1.27 13.96
N PHE A 62 5.45 -1.82 13.31
CA PHE A 62 6.42 -1.07 12.52
C PHE A 62 5.75 -0.21 11.44
N VAL A 63 4.80 -0.79 10.69
CA VAL A 63 4.05 -0.10 9.62
C VAL A 63 3.21 1.04 10.20
N TRP A 64 2.47 0.80 11.27
CA TRP A 64 1.58 1.79 11.87
C TRP A 64 2.30 2.94 12.58
N GLU A 65 3.50 2.71 13.10
CA GLU A 65 4.37 3.78 13.62
C GLU A 65 4.85 4.73 12.52
N ARG A 66 4.92 4.26 11.26
CA ARG A 66 5.55 4.99 10.14
C ARG A 66 4.56 5.63 9.20
N CYS A 67 3.31 5.16 9.15
CA CYS A 67 2.31 5.66 8.21
C CYS A 67 1.96 7.15 8.42
N LEU A 68 2.17 7.69 9.62
CA LEU A 68 1.95 9.11 9.92
C LEU A 68 3.06 9.66 10.83
N PRO A 69 4.19 10.10 10.27
CA PRO A 69 5.33 10.62 11.03
C PRO A 69 4.99 11.88 11.81
N SER A 70 5.71 12.12 12.91
CA SER A 70 5.64 13.39 13.64
C SER A 70 6.19 14.56 12.81
N HIS A 71 5.78 15.78 13.16
CA HIS A 71 6.24 16.98 12.46
C HIS A 71 7.77 17.07 12.42
N GLY A 72 8.34 17.29 11.24
CA GLY A 72 9.79 17.40 11.02
C GLY A 72 10.52 16.05 10.89
N GLN A 73 9.81 14.92 10.91
CA GLN A 73 10.37 13.61 10.62
C GLN A 73 10.00 13.16 9.20
N THR A 74 10.98 12.56 8.53
CA THR A 74 10.76 11.77 7.31
C THR A 74 11.05 10.32 7.63
N LEU A 75 10.06 9.45 7.47
CA LEU A 75 10.16 8.01 7.70
C LEU A 75 9.89 7.26 6.42
N ARG A 76 10.40 6.03 6.33
CA ARG A 76 10.08 5.11 5.24
C ARG A 76 8.90 4.27 5.65
N PHE A 77 7.81 4.34 4.90
CA PHE A 77 6.57 3.63 5.17
C PHE A 77 6.36 2.55 4.09
N PRO A 78 6.47 1.25 4.44
CA PRO A 78 6.01 0.17 3.56
C PRO A 78 4.51 0.30 3.43
N VAL A 79 4.03 0.68 2.23
CA VAL A 79 2.62 1.01 1.99
C VAL A 79 1.87 -0.14 1.32
N LEU A 80 2.56 -0.95 0.51
CA LEU A 80 2.00 -2.16 -0.12
C LEU A 80 2.93 -3.35 0.11
N MET A 81 2.35 -4.54 0.27
CA MET A 81 3.02 -5.83 0.43
C MET A 81 2.43 -6.90 -0.49
N CYS A 82 3.18 -7.97 -0.72
CA CYS A 82 2.70 -9.14 -1.47
C CYS A 82 1.49 -9.77 -0.79
N SER A 83 0.43 -10.02 -1.55
CA SER A 83 -0.79 -10.63 -1.03
C SER A 83 -0.72 -12.15 -0.82
N GLU A 84 0.32 -12.81 -1.31
CA GLU A 84 0.53 -14.25 -1.13
C GLU A 84 1.21 -14.56 0.22
N ASP A 85 2.32 -13.87 0.51
CA ASP A 85 3.13 -14.14 1.70
C ASP A 85 2.64 -13.39 2.94
N ILE A 86 2.13 -12.16 2.76
CA ILE A 86 1.55 -11.33 3.83
C ILE A 86 2.59 -11.03 4.96
N ASP A 87 3.79 -10.68 4.54
CA ASP A 87 4.90 -10.23 5.39
C ASP A 87 5.67 -9.09 4.70
N LEU A 88 6.65 -8.50 5.39
CA LEU A 88 7.50 -7.47 4.80
C LEU A 88 8.67 -8.04 3.99
N SER A 89 8.92 -9.35 4.04
CA SER A 89 10.11 -9.98 3.44
C SER A 89 10.01 -10.23 1.93
N CYS A 90 8.81 -10.12 1.35
CA CYS A 90 8.56 -10.31 -0.08
C CYS A 90 8.61 -8.98 -0.88
N HIS A 91 7.79 -8.84 -1.93
CA HIS A 91 7.69 -7.64 -2.73
C HIS A 91 7.01 -6.53 -1.94
N LEU A 92 7.68 -5.38 -1.85
CA LEU A 92 7.19 -4.20 -1.16
C LEU A 92 7.12 -2.99 -2.09
N VAL A 93 6.23 -2.08 -1.73
CA VAL A 93 6.34 -0.67 -2.11
C VAL A 93 6.52 0.14 -0.83
N VAL A 94 7.55 0.98 -0.83
CA VAL A 94 7.90 1.86 0.28
C VAL A 94 7.84 3.31 -0.19
N VAL A 95 7.35 4.19 0.67
CA VAL A 95 7.31 5.64 0.43
C VAL A 95 8.11 6.37 1.49
N ASP A 96 8.86 7.40 1.10
CA ASP A 96 9.37 8.38 2.06
C ASP A 96 8.22 9.32 2.41
N VAL A 97 7.74 9.24 3.65
CA VAL A 97 6.61 10.02 4.16
C VAL A 97 7.07 11.02 5.22
N SER A 98 6.48 12.21 5.22
CA SER A 98 6.58 13.18 6.33
C SER A 98 5.23 13.86 6.53
N SER A 99 5.04 14.59 7.63
CA SER A 99 3.81 15.35 7.82
C SER A 99 4.04 16.70 8.50
N ASP A 100 3.09 17.60 8.30
CA ASP A 100 2.92 18.81 9.11
C ASP A 100 1.49 18.93 9.65
N SER A 101 1.11 20.11 10.13
CA SER A 101 -0.24 20.37 10.66
C SER A 101 -1.35 20.28 9.63
N GLU A 102 -1.07 20.51 8.35
CA GLU A 102 -2.07 20.58 7.28
C GLU A 102 -2.00 19.42 6.30
N TYR A 103 -0.82 18.83 6.09
CA TYR A 103 -0.58 17.85 5.02
C TYR A 103 0.26 16.66 5.46
N VAL A 104 0.06 15.56 4.75
CA VAL A 104 0.96 14.41 4.69
C VAL A 104 1.62 14.39 3.32
N TYR A 105 2.93 14.25 3.30
CA TYR A 105 3.76 14.33 2.10
C TYR A 105 4.34 12.97 1.78
N TRP A 106 4.18 12.51 0.55
CA TRP A 106 4.96 11.40 0.02
C TRP A 106 6.00 12.01 -0.93
N HIS A 107 7.28 11.74 -0.67
CA HIS A 107 8.41 12.41 -1.33
C HIS A 107 9.03 11.61 -2.46
N ARG A 108 9.21 10.30 -2.25
CA ARG A 108 9.68 9.33 -3.25
C ARG A 108 9.13 7.95 -2.95
N MET A 109 9.13 7.11 -3.96
CA MET A 109 8.70 5.71 -3.85
C MET A 109 9.82 4.78 -4.29
N GLY A 110 9.94 3.67 -3.58
CA GLY A 110 10.78 2.54 -3.94
C GLY A 110 9.94 1.28 -4.02
N ALA A 111 10.27 0.39 -4.95
CA ALA A 111 9.63 -0.90 -5.04
C ALA A 111 10.65 -1.98 -5.41
N GLY A 112 10.41 -3.20 -4.95
CA GLY A 112 11.33 -4.30 -5.18
C GLY A 112 11.05 -5.51 -4.30
N CYS A 113 11.80 -6.56 -4.57
CA CYS A 113 11.88 -7.76 -3.74
C CYS A 113 13.21 -7.68 -2.98
N SER A 114 13.16 -7.45 -1.69
CA SER A 114 14.32 -7.61 -0.82
C SER A 114 13.82 -8.01 0.55
N GLY A 115 14.47 -9.01 1.14
CA GLY A 115 14.15 -9.50 2.48
C GLY A 115 14.24 -8.36 3.49
N PHE A 116 13.11 -7.71 3.74
CA PHE A 116 13.00 -6.57 4.62
C PHE A 116 13.22 -7.05 6.05
N GLU A 117 14.47 -7.01 6.50
CA GLU A 117 14.82 -7.30 7.88
C GLU A 117 14.55 -6.06 8.73
N LEU A 118 13.71 -6.15 9.75
CA LEU A 118 13.59 -5.08 10.74
C LEU A 118 14.94 -4.87 11.47
N PRO A 119 15.43 -3.63 11.67
CA PRO A 119 14.78 -2.34 11.42
C PRO A 119 15.18 -1.67 10.08
N ARG A 120 15.69 -2.42 9.10
CA ARG A 120 16.01 -1.88 7.77
C ARG A 120 14.75 -1.36 7.10
N THR A 121 14.93 -0.40 6.21
CA THR A 121 13.82 0.39 5.65
C THR A 121 13.74 0.32 4.12
N GLY A 122 14.35 -0.71 3.52
CA GLY A 122 14.29 -0.94 2.07
C GLY A 122 15.31 -0.12 1.26
N ASP A 123 16.52 0.07 1.78
CA ASP A 123 17.60 0.76 1.04
C ASP A 123 17.93 0.10 -0.30
N ASP A 124 17.74 -1.22 -0.40
CA ASP A 124 17.99 -2.02 -1.60
C ASP A 124 16.84 -1.99 -2.62
N LEU A 125 15.78 -1.21 -2.38
CA LEU A 125 14.66 -1.09 -3.31
C LEU A 125 15.03 -0.27 -4.54
N GLY A 126 14.37 -0.56 -5.66
CA GLY A 126 14.44 0.28 -6.85
C GLY A 126 13.72 1.60 -6.62
N TRP A 127 14.44 2.58 -6.07
CA TRP A 127 13.93 3.94 -5.88
C TRP A 127 13.77 4.64 -7.22
N ALA A 128 12.60 5.24 -7.45
CA ALA A 128 12.33 6.03 -8.62
C ALA A 128 12.08 7.49 -8.26
N ASP A 129 12.56 8.37 -9.14
CA ASP A 129 12.15 9.76 -9.17
C ASP A 129 10.70 9.81 -9.65
N TRP A 130 9.77 9.99 -8.71
CA TRP A 130 8.36 10.21 -8.99
C TRP A 130 7.99 11.68 -8.76
N GLU A 131 6.83 12.12 -9.22
CA GLU A 131 6.33 13.44 -8.82
C GLU A 131 5.84 13.37 -7.35
N PRO A 132 6.43 14.15 -6.43
CA PRO A 132 5.96 14.16 -5.05
C PRO A 132 4.51 14.63 -4.96
N ILE A 133 3.73 13.93 -4.14
CA ILE A 133 2.32 14.23 -3.88
C ILE A 133 2.11 14.54 -2.40
N ARG A 134 1.00 15.22 -2.11
CA ARG A 134 0.56 15.48 -0.75
C ARG A 134 -0.93 15.27 -0.58
N PHE A 135 -1.32 14.91 0.62
CA PHE A 135 -2.70 14.70 1.03
C PHE A 135 -3.07 15.72 2.09
N ARG A 136 -4.31 16.21 2.07
CA ARG A 136 -4.84 16.95 3.23
C ARG A 136 -4.78 16.02 4.45
N ARG A 137 -4.24 16.51 5.57
CA ARG A 137 -4.04 15.69 6.78
C ARG A 137 -5.32 15.02 7.23
N GLY A 138 -6.44 15.76 7.26
CA GLY A 138 -7.76 15.22 7.61
C GLY A 138 -8.19 14.04 6.72
N ASN A 139 -8.12 14.21 5.40
CA ASN A 139 -8.43 13.14 4.44
C ASN A 139 -7.53 11.90 4.64
N TYR A 140 -6.22 12.11 4.87
CA TYR A 140 -5.29 11.01 5.12
C TYR A 140 -5.62 10.27 6.42
N THR A 141 -5.87 11.00 7.50
CA THR A 141 -6.22 10.40 8.80
C THR A 141 -7.56 9.69 8.79
N ASP A 142 -8.56 10.23 8.07
CA ASP A 142 -9.86 9.57 7.91
C ASP A 142 -9.70 8.18 7.25
N VAL A 143 -8.83 8.07 6.24
CA VAL A 143 -8.50 6.77 5.63
C VAL A 143 -7.77 5.86 6.61
N LEU A 144 -6.77 6.35 7.34
CA LEU A 144 -6.07 5.54 8.35
C LEU A 144 -7.03 5.00 9.42
N ASP A 145 -7.94 5.84 9.90
CA ASP A 145 -8.90 5.47 10.95
C ASP A 145 -9.85 4.38 10.47
N ARG A 146 -10.22 4.35 9.18
CA ARG A 146 -10.97 3.24 8.60
C ARG A 146 -10.25 1.90 8.73
N TYR A 147 -8.94 1.84 8.47
CA TYR A 147 -8.17 0.60 8.65
C TYR A 147 -7.99 0.28 10.14
N ARG A 148 -7.80 1.31 10.97
CA ARG A 148 -7.46 1.16 12.39
C ARG A 148 -8.51 0.40 13.20
N VAL A 149 -9.80 0.50 12.85
CA VAL A 149 -10.89 -0.23 13.53
C VAL A 149 -10.80 -1.75 13.42
N TYR A 150 -9.93 -2.29 12.54
CA TYR A 150 -9.75 -3.72 12.35
C TYR A 150 -8.46 -4.26 12.98
N LEU A 151 -7.64 -3.42 13.63
CA LEU A 151 -6.33 -3.83 14.19
C LEU A 151 -6.42 -4.68 15.45
N ASP A 152 -7.54 -4.63 16.17
CA ASP A 152 -7.80 -5.41 17.38
C ASP A 152 -8.43 -6.79 17.08
N GLY A 153 -8.82 -7.04 15.83
CA GLY A 153 -9.40 -8.31 15.39
C GLY A 153 -8.38 -9.42 15.15
N SER A 154 -8.84 -10.67 15.14
CA SER A 154 -8.04 -11.81 14.68
C SER A 154 -7.71 -11.68 13.20
N VAL A 155 -6.45 -11.88 12.82
CA VAL A 155 -5.95 -11.82 11.43
C VAL A 155 -6.72 -12.78 10.50
N ASP A 156 -7.08 -13.96 11.02
CA ASP A 156 -7.87 -14.95 10.30
C ASP A 156 -9.33 -14.50 10.15
N GLY A 157 -9.76 -14.30 8.91
CA GLY A 157 -11.15 -14.01 8.57
C GLY A 157 -11.56 -12.53 8.56
N VAL A 158 -10.61 -11.58 8.64
CA VAL A 158 -10.93 -10.16 8.39
C VAL A 158 -11.27 -9.96 6.92
N VAL A 159 -12.57 -10.03 6.63
CA VAL A 159 -13.16 -9.63 5.36
C VAL A 159 -13.47 -8.15 5.48
N TYR A 160 -12.84 -7.32 4.66
CA TYR A 160 -13.19 -5.91 4.58
C TYR A 160 -14.51 -5.79 3.80
N PRO A 161 -15.61 -5.37 4.44
CA PRO A 161 -16.90 -5.36 3.78
C PRO A 161 -16.92 -4.27 2.69
N PRO A 162 -17.53 -4.54 1.53
CA PRO A 162 -17.88 -3.48 0.61
C PRO A 162 -18.87 -2.52 1.28
N ALA A 163 -18.79 -1.23 0.95
CA ALA A 163 -19.84 -0.31 1.33
C ALA A 163 -21.17 -0.72 0.67
N GLU A 164 -22.30 -0.33 1.27
CA GLU A 164 -23.62 -0.66 0.73
C GLU A 164 -23.76 -0.10 -0.71
N GLY A 165 -24.05 -0.98 -1.67
CA GLY A 165 -24.13 -0.63 -3.10
C GLY A 165 -22.78 -0.48 -3.81
N GLU A 166 -21.65 -0.69 -3.14
CA GLU A 166 -20.32 -0.63 -3.76
C GLU A 166 -20.10 -1.80 -4.72
N ARG A 167 -19.68 -1.49 -5.95
CA ARG A 167 -19.22 -2.51 -6.90
C ARG A 167 -17.83 -3.00 -6.51
N VAL A 168 -17.74 -4.26 -6.11
CA VAL A 168 -16.46 -4.96 -5.90
C VAL A 168 -15.77 -5.17 -7.24
N GLU A 169 -14.53 -4.70 -7.35
CA GLU A 169 -13.70 -4.96 -8.52
C GLU A 169 -12.91 -6.25 -8.32
N THR A 170 -13.01 -7.14 -9.31
CA THR A 170 -12.19 -8.35 -9.34
C THR A 170 -10.78 -7.96 -9.75
N TYR A 171 -9.80 -8.30 -8.92
CA TYR A 171 -8.41 -8.13 -9.27
C TYR A 171 -7.97 -9.26 -10.21
N GLU A 172 -7.73 -8.96 -11.49
CA GLU A 172 -7.13 -9.88 -12.45
C GLU A 172 -5.61 -9.63 -12.51
N ILE A 173 -4.80 -10.56 -11.98
CA ILE A 173 -3.37 -10.56 -12.29
C ILE A 173 -3.24 -10.97 -13.76
N HIS A 174 -2.80 -10.05 -14.62
CA HIS A 174 -2.22 -10.45 -15.89
C HIS A 174 -0.99 -11.28 -15.57
N ASP A 175 -1.13 -12.59 -15.81
CA ASP A 175 -0.15 -13.62 -15.61
C ASP A 175 1.24 -13.15 -16.08
N ARG A 176 2.24 -13.20 -15.19
CA ARG A 176 3.63 -12.80 -15.52
C ARG A 176 4.22 -13.67 -16.65
N ASN A 177 3.56 -14.78 -17.01
CA ASN A 177 3.94 -15.67 -18.10
C ASN A 177 3.29 -15.36 -19.46
N SER A 178 2.46 -14.33 -19.57
CA SER A 178 1.99 -13.87 -20.89
C SER A 178 3.06 -13.02 -21.57
N ALA A 179 4.18 -13.64 -21.93
CA ALA A 179 4.98 -13.13 -23.03
C ALA A 179 4.05 -13.00 -24.26
N PRO A 180 4.14 -11.93 -25.07
CA PRO A 180 3.50 -11.98 -26.37
C PRO A 180 4.18 -13.11 -27.14
N SER A 181 3.47 -14.23 -27.30
CA SER A 181 3.77 -15.19 -28.34
C SER A 181 3.77 -14.40 -29.64
N GLY A 182 4.95 -14.29 -30.24
CA GLY A 182 5.21 -13.46 -31.41
C GLY A 182 4.18 -13.67 -32.52
N GLY A 183 3.87 -12.57 -33.19
CA GLY A 183 3.29 -12.51 -34.52
C GLY A 183 4.12 -11.55 -35.35
#